data_AF-A0A0C5RBX5-F1
#
_entry.id   AF-A0A0C5RBX5-F1
#
_cell.length_a   1.000
_cell.length_b   1.000
_cell.length_c   1.000
_cell.angle_alpha   90.00
_cell.angle_beta   90.00
_cell.angle_gamma   90.00
#
_symmetry.space_group_name_H-M   'P 1'
#
loop_
_entity.id
_entity.type
_entity.pdbx_description
1 polymer ?
#
loop_
_entity_poly.entity_id
_entity_poly.type
_entity_poly.pdbx_seq_one_letter_code
_entity_poly.pdbx_strand_id
1 'polypeptide(L)'
;MSWNIVHLAPFDIGKSFNGNNDSDLHQKEVFSSTLKQFILDQKYELLQTNISNCFLAIKLNNSISCYLLDYGIGVFVIKNINSVDLTEVRKVFEKDIPYAIYYSKQHEQHMILNHQLLDSKLIKQLMQKIWSLITKKERIISSNNQYKKEGFSYIFSLYHIISNCYKLENDKSFDMLMNPTIINKIYNQEQWNSIISKIQMYNIHGFHNNEFNNSSNITSSWAAVAVVEEKESESLTRILDYEIELQASWFLFDCLIENINKTNMTNLQLQKQKSLATNISLNISTILTPNMSLSEKNTFESIYETSGFKIIQDKLFLLLENKIAIAIAKLNEKQSRYAIITEIFLVLFTLVSIYEPLRNLINGEIKTSDIILATIMLILFVICSYFIVRKKQ
;
A
#
# COMPACT_ATOMS: atom_id res chain seq x y z
N MET A 1 -13.72 3.81 33.82
CA MET A 1 -13.06 3.82 32.51
C MET A 1 -13.29 2.46 31.87
N SER A 2 -14.04 2.43 30.77
CA SER A 2 -14.19 1.25 29.91
C SER A 2 -13.40 1.48 28.64
N TRP A 3 -12.99 0.39 27.99
CA TRP A 3 -12.22 0.50 26.75
C TRP A 3 -12.62 -0.61 25.78
N ASN A 4 -12.37 -0.35 24.50
CA ASN A 4 -12.45 -1.30 23.41
C ASN A 4 -11.25 -1.08 22.47
N ILE A 5 -10.82 -2.13 21.78
CA ILE A 5 -9.76 -2.06 20.78
C ILE A 5 -10.35 -2.43 19.44
N VAL A 6 -10.15 -1.56 18.46
CA VAL A 6 -10.53 -1.79 17.08
C VAL A 6 -9.25 -2.05 16.28
N HIS A 7 -9.17 -3.19 15.62
CA HIS A 7 -8.03 -3.59 14.81
C HIS A 7 -8.32 -3.40 13.32
N LEU A 8 -7.38 -2.79 12.61
CA LEU A 8 -7.37 -2.67 11.16
C LEU A 8 -6.33 -3.62 10.59
N ALA A 9 -6.78 -4.59 9.79
CA ALA A 9 -5.93 -5.57 9.13
C ALA A 9 -6.05 -5.42 7.60
N PRO A 10 -5.15 -4.64 6.98
CA PRO A 10 -5.16 -4.45 5.52
C PRO A 10 -4.58 -5.67 4.79
N PHE A 11 -5.11 -5.97 3.61
CA PHE A 11 -4.64 -7.01 2.70
C PHE A 11 -4.73 -6.56 1.24
N ASP A 12 -3.88 -7.11 0.38
CA ASP A 12 -3.78 -6.67 -1.01
C ASP A 12 -4.69 -7.51 -1.91
N ILE A 13 -5.62 -6.85 -2.60
CA ILE A 13 -6.49 -7.49 -3.61
C ILE A 13 -5.66 -7.87 -4.84
N GLY A 14 -4.59 -7.11 -5.11
CA GLY A 14 -3.64 -7.38 -6.18
C GLY A 14 -3.86 -6.60 -7.47
N LYS A 15 -4.89 -5.76 -7.53
CA LYS A 15 -5.26 -4.98 -8.70
C LYS A 15 -5.95 -3.67 -8.30
N SER A 16 -5.54 -2.57 -8.92
CA SER A 16 -6.27 -1.31 -8.80
C SER A 16 -7.44 -1.26 -9.78
N PHE A 17 -8.56 -0.68 -9.33
CA PHE A 17 -9.71 -0.29 -10.13
C PHE A 17 -9.76 1.24 -10.34
N ASN A 18 -8.78 1.97 -9.80
CA ASN A 18 -8.68 3.43 -9.86
C ASN A 18 -8.07 3.88 -11.20
N GLY A 19 -8.73 3.55 -12.31
CA GLY A 19 -8.34 3.92 -13.66
C GLY A 19 -9.46 4.67 -14.38
N ASN A 20 -9.14 5.78 -15.05
CA ASN A 20 -10.07 6.60 -15.83
C ASN A 20 -10.47 5.96 -17.17
N ASN A 21 -10.19 4.66 -17.35
CA ASN A 21 -10.47 3.95 -18.58
C ASN A 21 -11.71 3.07 -18.39
N ASP A 22 -12.62 3.06 -19.37
CA ASP A 22 -13.87 2.29 -19.34
C ASP A 22 -13.66 0.80 -19.01
N SER A 23 -12.50 0.25 -19.36
CA SER A 23 -12.12 -1.13 -19.04
C SER A 23 -12.04 -1.43 -17.55
N ASP A 24 -11.54 -0.47 -16.76
CA ASP A 24 -11.30 -0.67 -15.32
C ASP A 24 -12.61 -0.53 -14.54
N LEU A 25 -13.48 0.40 -14.98
CA LEU A 25 -14.85 0.54 -14.49
C LEU A 25 -15.68 -0.71 -14.73
N HIS A 26 -15.70 -1.23 -15.96
CA HIS A 26 -16.43 -2.46 -16.27
C HIS A 26 -15.90 -3.65 -15.46
N GLN A 27 -14.58 -3.77 -15.27
CA GLN A 27 -14.00 -4.83 -14.45
C GLN A 27 -14.37 -4.70 -12.97
N LYS A 28 -14.43 -3.48 -12.44
CA LYS A 28 -14.90 -3.19 -11.08
C LYS A 28 -16.37 -3.59 -10.92
N GLU A 29 -17.23 -3.30 -11.90
CA GLU A 29 -18.65 -3.67 -11.89
C GLU A 29 -18.84 -5.19 -11.90
N VAL A 30 -18.14 -5.90 -12.79
CA VAL A 30 -18.18 -7.38 -12.87
C VAL A 30 -17.63 -8.02 -11.58
N PHE A 31 -16.54 -7.49 -11.06
CA PHE A 31 -15.98 -7.94 -9.78
C PHE A 31 -16.98 -7.75 -8.64
N SER A 32 -17.57 -6.55 -8.56
CA SER A 32 -18.50 -6.17 -7.49
C SER A 32 -19.81 -6.96 -7.57
N SER A 33 -20.37 -7.18 -8.75
CA SER A 33 -21.61 -7.96 -8.91
C SER A 33 -21.41 -9.42 -8.51
N THR A 34 -20.30 -10.03 -8.94
CA THR A 34 -19.95 -11.42 -8.58
C THR A 34 -19.71 -11.56 -7.08
N LEU A 35 -19.04 -10.58 -6.47
CA LEU A 35 -18.78 -10.59 -5.03
C LEU A 35 -20.07 -10.34 -4.23
N LYS A 36 -20.96 -9.46 -4.68
CA LYS A 36 -22.29 -9.23 -4.08
C LYS A 36 -23.12 -10.51 -4.07
N GLN A 37 -23.09 -11.30 -5.15
CA GLN A 37 -23.77 -12.60 -5.17
C GLN A 37 -23.22 -13.52 -4.08
N PHE A 38 -21.89 -13.64 -3.97
CA PHE A 38 -21.26 -14.44 -2.92
C PHE A 38 -21.63 -13.97 -1.50
N ILE A 39 -21.68 -12.64 -1.27
CA ILE A 39 -22.09 -12.04 0.01
C ILE A 39 -23.50 -12.46 0.38
N LEU A 40 -24.44 -12.42 -0.57
CA LEU A 40 -25.82 -12.86 -0.37
C LEU A 40 -25.89 -14.36 -0.07
N ASP A 41 -25.15 -15.19 -0.81
CA ASP A 41 -25.10 -16.63 -0.62
C ASP A 41 -24.58 -17.01 0.79
N GLN A 42 -23.61 -16.25 1.30
CA GLN A 42 -23.05 -16.42 2.65
C GLN A 42 -23.86 -15.73 3.76
N LYS A 43 -24.95 -15.01 3.42
CA LYS A 43 -25.77 -14.20 4.35
C LYS A 43 -24.99 -13.11 5.07
N TYR A 44 -23.98 -12.54 4.42
CA TYR A 44 -23.28 -11.35 4.91
C TYR A 44 -24.09 -10.08 4.60
N GLU A 45 -23.91 -9.04 5.39
CA GLU A 45 -24.62 -7.77 5.23
C GLU A 45 -23.78 -6.77 4.43
N LEU A 46 -24.41 -6.01 3.53
CA LEU A 46 -23.76 -4.87 2.87
C LEU A 46 -23.90 -3.63 3.75
N LEU A 47 -22.79 -2.95 3.99
CA LEU A 47 -22.75 -1.71 4.77
C LEU A 47 -22.79 -0.49 3.84
N GLN A 48 -23.47 0.56 4.29
CA GLN A 48 -23.26 1.89 3.75
C GLN A 48 -22.00 2.49 4.38
N THR A 49 -21.21 3.20 3.59
CA THR A 49 -19.95 3.81 4.03
C THR A 49 -19.83 5.21 3.43
N ASN A 50 -19.22 6.11 4.20
CA ASN A 50 -18.89 7.47 3.75
C ASN A 50 -17.46 7.56 3.20
N ILE A 51 -16.73 6.44 3.20
CA ILE A 51 -15.36 6.37 2.69
C ILE A 51 -15.39 6.51 1.17
N SER A 52 -14.85 7.64 0.68
CA SER A 52 -14.94 8.05 -0.73
C SER A 52 -14.43 7.00 -1.73
N ASN A 53 -13.30 6.36 -1.40
CA ASN A 53 -12.65 5.37 -2.26
C ASN A 53 -13.15 3.94 -2.02
N CYS A 54 -14.14 3.73 -1.15
CA CYS A 54 -14.65 2.40 -0.81
C CYS A 54 -15.82 2.05 -1.74
N PHE A 55 -15.64 1.01 -2.56
CA PHE A 55 -16.68 0.57 -3.49
C PHE A 55 -17.56 -0.54 -2.93
N LEU A 56 -17.11 -1.23 -1.89
CA LEU A 56 -17.87 -2.28 -1.23
C LEU A 56 -17.47 -2.41 0.23
N ALA A 57 -18.45 -2.27 1.13
CA ALA A 57 -18.28 -2.53 2.55
C ALA A 57 -19.18 -3.71 2.96
N ILE A 58 -18.60 -4.67 3.67
CA ILE A 58 -19.20 -5.97 3.97
C ILE A 58 -19.12 -6.20 5.48
N LYS A 59 -20.23 -6.54 6.11
CA LYS A 59 -20.25 -7.01 7.50
C LYS A 59 -20.38 -8.52 7.50
N LEU A 60 -19.32 -9.19 7.95
CA LEU A 60 -19.22 -10.65 8.02
C LEU A 60 -19.95 -11.18 9.25
N ASN A 61 -19.80 -10.49 10.38
CA ASN A 61 -20.53 -10.75 11.61
C ASN A 61 -20.53 -9.48 12.49
N ASN A 62 -20.90 -9.60 13.76
CA ASN A 62 -20.95 -8.44 14.68
C ASN A 62 -19.58 -7.85 15.02
N SER A 63 -18.51 -8.64 14.86
CA SER A 63 -17.14 -8.28 15.24
C SER A 63 -16.26 -7.93 14.05
N ILE A 64 -16.61 -8.35 12.83
CA ILE A 64 -15.77 -8.24 11.65
C ILE A 64 -16.54 -7.60 10.51
N SER A 65 -16.00 -6.49 10.01
CA SER A 65 -16.35 -5.91 8.72
C SER A 65 -15.13 -5.81 7.80
N CYS A 66 -15.37 -5.68 6.51
CA CYS A 66 -14.35 -5.59 5.47
C CYS A 66 -14.71 -4.46 4.50
N TYR A 67 -13.76 -3.57 4.24
CA TYR A 67 -13.91 -2.42 3.34
C TYR A 67 -12.98 -2.62 2.16
N LEU A 68 -13.50 -2.61 0.94
CA LEU A 68 -12.75 -2.78 -0.29
C LEU A 68 -12.61 -1.44 -1.00
N LEU A 69 -11.35 -1.03 -1.22
CA LEU A 69 -10.99 0.28 -1.73
C LEU A 69 -10.56 0.20 -3.18
N ASP A 70 -10.85 1.28 -3.94
CA ASP A 70 -10.69 1.34 -5.39
C ASP A 70 -9.26 1.14 -5.87
N TYR A 71 -8.27 1.46 -5.05
CA TYR A 71 -6.86 1.20 -5.38
C TYR A 71 -6.40 -0.24 -5.11
N GLY A 72 -7.33 -1.13 -4.73
CA GLY A 72 -7.09 -2.56 -4.65
C GLY A 72 -6.56 -3.04 -3.32
N ILE A 73 -6.91 -2.37 -2.23
CA ILE A 73 -6.63 -2.82 -0.86
C ILE A 73 -7.97 -3.11 -0.18
N GLY A 74 -8.04 -4.20 0.56
CA GLY A 74 -9.13 -4.45 1.49
C GLY A 74 -8.66 -4.24 2.92
N VAL A 75 -9.52 -3.73 3.79
CA VAL A 75 -9.24 -3.55 5.22
C VAL A 75 -10.30 -4.28 6.03
N PHE A 76 -9.87 -5.26 6.82
CA PHE A 76 -10.73 -5.83 7.85
C PHE A 76 -10.71 -4.94 9.08
N VAL A 77 -11.89 -4.59 9.57
CA VAL A 77 -12.10 -3.94 10.86
C VAL A 77 -12.59 -5.01 11.82
N ILE A 78 -11.81 -5.29 12.86
CA ILE A 78 -12.09 -6.33 13.84
C ILE A 78 -12.24 -5.68 15.21
N LYS A 79 -13.37 -5.91 15.88
CA LYS A 79 -13.71 -5.33 17.19
C LYS A 79 -14.18 -6.40 18.17
N ASN A 80 -14.21 -6.06 19.45
CA ASN A 80 -14.80 -6.86 20.53
C ASN A 80 -14.19 -8.27 20.67
N ILE A 81 -12.86 -8.39 20.59
CA ILE A 81 -12.16 -9.66 20.83
C ILE A 81 -12.07 -9.88 22.34
N ASN A 82 -13.10 -10.48 22.92
CA ASN A 82 -13.19 -10.71 24.38
C ASN A 82 -12.54 -12.03 24.81
N SER A 83 -11.33 -12.34 24.32
CA SER A 83 -10.66 -13.62 24.60
C SER A 83 -9.41 -13.53 25.48
N VAL A 84 -9.00 -12.33 25.89
CA VAL A 84 -7.76 -12.12 26.66
C VAL A 84 -8.03 -12.16 28.16
N ASP A 85 -7.37 -13.07 28.87
CA ASP A 85 -7.35 -13.05 30.34
C ASP A 85 -6.39 -11.96 30.83
N LEU A 86 -6.93 -10.99 31.58
CA LEU A 86 -6.21 -9.84 32.12
C LEU A 86 -5.92 -9.99 33.62
N THR A 87 -6.30 -11.11 34.26
CA THR A 87 -6.20 -11.26 35.71
C THR A 87 -4.77 -11.17 36.22
N GLU A 88 -3.82 -11.82 35.55
CA GLU A 88 -2.40 -11.79 35.95
C GLU A 88 -1.75 -10.43 35.72
N VAL A 89 -2.00 -9.81 34.57
CA VAL A 89 -1.47 -8.48 34.23
C VAL A 89 -1.96 -7.43 35.23
N ARG A 90 -3.25 -7.47 35.59
CA ARG A 90 -3.83 -6.54 36.57
C ARG A 90 -3.27 -6.74 37.98
N LYS A 91 -2.84 -7.96 38.34
CA LYS A 91 -2.18 -8.23 39.63
C LYS A 91 -0.78 -7.64 39.68
N VAL A 92 -0.03 -7.73 38.58
CA VAL A 92 1.39 -7.32 38.54
C VAL A 92 1.56 -5.83 38.29
N PHE A 93 0.74 -5.22 37.44
CA PHE A 93 0.81 -3.81 37.10
C PHE A 93 -0.25 -2.97 37.85
N GLU A 94 -0.61 -3.36 39.08
CA GLU A 94 -1.43 -2.59 40.02
C GLU A 94 -2.77 -2.03 39.46
N LYS A 95 -3.48 -2.81 38.64
CA LYS A 95 -4.71 -2.39 37.93
C LYS A 95 -4.57 -1.16 37.01
N ASP A 96 -3.35 -0.76 36.64
CA ASP A 96 -3.14 0.34 35.71
C ASP A 96 -3.71 -0.02 34.32
N ILE A 97 -4.73 0.74 33.92
CA ILE A 97 -5.60 0.42 32.78
C ILE A 97 -4.83 0.46 31.45
N PRO A 98 -4.02 1.48 31.16
CA PRO A 98 -3.08 1.52 30.03
C PRO A 98 -2.27 0.23 29.78
N TYR A 99 -1.65 -0.37 30.79
CA TYR A 99 -0.86 -1.59 30.58
C TYR A 99 -1.73 -2.80 30.23
N ALA A 100 -2.91 -2.90 30.85
CA ALA A 100 -3.89 -3.92 30.50
C ALA A 100 -4.40 -3.76 29.05
N ILE A 101 -4.65 -2.52 28.61
CA ILE A 101 -5.02 -2.22 27.21
C ILE A 101 -3.90 -2.64 26.26
N TYR A 102 -2.64 -2.25 26.56
CA TYR A 102 -1.50 -2.58 25.69
C TYR A 102 -1.26 -4.09 25.60
N TYR A 103 -1.36 -4.80 26.73
CA TYR A 103 -1.27 -6.26 26.75
C TYR A 103 -2.37 -6.91 25.89
N SER A 104 -3.62 -6.46 26.05
CA SER A 104 -4.75 -6.97 25.25
C SER A 104 -4.52 -6.73 23.76
N LYS A 105 -4.09 -5.51 23.38
CA LYS A 105 -3.72 -5.19 22.00
C LYS A 105 -2.72 -6.19 21.44
N GLN A 106 -1.59 -6.41 22.11
CA GLN A 106 -0.54 -7.29 21.60
C GLN A 106 -1.04 -8.73 21.44
N HIS A 107 -1.80 -9.22 22.42
CA HIS A 107 -2.37 -10.56 22.38
C HIS A 107 -3.37 -10.72 21.24
N GLU A 108 -4.30 -9.77 21.08
CA GLU A 108 -5.31 -9.77 20.01
C GLU A 108 -4.65 -9.67 18.62
N GLN A 109 -3.67 -8.80 18.44
CA GLN A 109 -2.90 -8.71 17.19
C GLN A 109 -2.22 -10.03 16.84
N HIS A 110 -1.60 -10.70 17.83
CA HIS A 110 -0.98 -12.01 17.63
C HIS A 110 -2.01 -13.06 17.19
N MET A 111 -3.19 -13.08 17.84
CA MET A 111 -4.26 -14.00 17.49
C MET A 111 -4.81 -13.76 16.08
N ILE A 112 -4.98 -12.50 15.67
CA ILE A 112 -5.44 -12.16 14.30
C ILE A 112 -4.39 -12.59 13.28
N LEU A 113 -3.11 -12.21 13.44
CA LEU A 113 -2.04 -12.53 12.49
C LEU A 113 -1.80 -14.03 12.31
N ASN A 114 -1.99 -14.81 13.37
CA ASN A 114 -1.82 -16.26 13.33
C ASN A 114 -3.14 -17.02 13.12
N HIS A 115 -4.23 -16.31 12.81
CA HIS A 115 -5.56 -16.89 12.53
C HIS A 115 -6.10 -17.81 13.63
N GLN A 116 -5.85 -17.43 14.89
CA GLN A 116 -6.29 -18.18 16.07
C GLN A 116 -7.69 -17.78 16.54
N LEU A 117 -8.29 -16.74 15.96
CA LEU A 117 -9.68 -16.37 16.25
C LEU A 117 -10.63 -17.41 15.65
N LEU A 118 -11.71 -17.72 16.38
CA LEU A 118 -12.80 -18.59 15.92
C LEU A 118 -13.32 -18.16 14.53
N ASP A 119 -13.47 -16.85 14.33
CA ASP A 119 -13.99 -16.25 13.10
C ASP A 119 -12.94 -16.08 11.99
N SER A 120 -11.69 -16.51 12.21
CA SER A 120 -10.62 -16.40 11.21
C SER A 120 -10.95 -17.13 9.91
N LYS A 121 -11.82 -18.14 9.95
CA LYS A 121 -12.30 -18.85 8.76
C LYS A 121 -13.06 -17.92 7.81
N LEU A 122 -13.87 -17.01 8.34
CA LEU A 122 -14.65 -16.05 7.55
C LEU A 122 -13.73 -15.10 6.78
N ILE A 123 -12.70 -14.59 7.45
CA ILE A 123 -11.65 -13.74 6.87
C ILE A 123 -10.96 -14.46 5.71
N LYS A 124 -10.47 -15.69 5.96
CA LYS A 124 -9.76 -16.48 4.93
C LYS A 124 -10.64 -16.79 3.73
N GLN A 125 -11.90 -17.17 3.97
CA GLN A 125 -12.87 -17.46 2.90
C GLN A 125 -13.11 -16.24 2.01
N LEU A 126 -13.32 -15.07 2.61
CA LEU A 126 -13.51 -13.83 1.85
C LEU A 126 -12.27 -13.45 1.04
N MET A 127 -11.07 -13.50 1.64
CA MET A 127 -9.82 -13.18 0.95
C MET A 127 -9.56 -14.13 -0.23
N GLN A 128 -9.75 -15.44 -0.03
CA GLN A 128 -9.60 -16.43 -1.10
C GLN A 128 -10.59 -16.19 -2.24
N LYS A 129 -11.85 -15.89 -1.91
CA LYS A 129 -12.86 -15.55 -2.92
C LYS A 129 -12.44 -14.31 -3.70
N ILE A 130 -12.05 -13.24 -3.02
CA ILE A 130 -11.58 -11.99 -3.66
C ILE A 130 -10.41 -12.27 -4.60
N TRP A 131 -9.38 -12.98 -4.14
CA TRP A 131 -8.22 -13.29 -4.98
C TRP A 131 -8.55 -14.18 -6.18
N SER A 132 -9.51 -15.10 -6.05
CA SER A 132 -9.95 -15.95 -7.16
C SER A 132 -10.68 -15.16 -8.27
N LEU A 133 -11.28 -14.02 -7.94
CA LEU A 133 -11.97 -13.17 -8.92
C LEU A 133 -11.01 -12.31 -9.75
N ILE A 134 -9.76 -12.15 -9.30
CA ILE A 134 -8.74 -11.36 -10.00
C ILE A 134 -7.93 -12.27 -10.93
N THR A 135 -8.25 -12.25 -12.22
CA THR A 135 -7.59 -13.06 -13.25
C THR A 135 -6.16 -12.57 -13.56
N LYS A 136 -5.95 -11.26 -13.60
CA LYS A 136 -4.63 -10.65 -13.88
C LYS A 136 -4.23 -9.72 -12.74
N LYS A 137 -3.30 -10.19 -11.91
CA LYS A 137 -2.75 -9.46 -10.77
C LYS A 137 -1.64 -8.52 -11.22
N GLU A 138 -1.73 -7.26 -10.83
CA GLU A 138 -0.69 -6.24 -11.03
C GLU A 138 0.38 -6.32 -9.93
N ARG A 139 -0.04 -6.74 -8.73
CA ARG A 139 0.82 -6.89 -7.54
C ARG A 139 0.87 -8.35 -7.09
N ILE A 140 1.57 -9.18 -7.86
CA ILE A 140 1.58 -10.65 -7.70
C ILE A 140 2.20 -11.07 -6.37
N ILE A 141 3.22 -10.33 -5.89
CA ILE A 141 3.98 -10.71 -4.68
C ILE A 141 3.11 -10.65 -3.43
N SER A 142 2.24 -9.63 -3.31
CA SER A 142 1.50 -9.30 -2.09
C SER A 142 0.07 -9.86 -2.05
N SER A 143 -0.52 -10.16 -3.20
CA SER A 143 -1.94 -10.58 -3.32
C SER A 143 -2.15 -12.10 -3.28
N ASN A 144 -1.59 -12.75 -2.28
CA ASN A 144 -1.68 -14.20 -2.10
C ASN A 144 -1.50 -14.60 -0.62
N ASN A 145 -1.80 -15.86 -0.32
CA ASN A 145 -1.66 -16.45 1.01
C ASN A 145 -0.23 -16.80 1.41
N GLN A 146 0.76 -16.67 0.52
CA GLN A 146 2.18 -16.84 0.86
C GLN A 146 2.82 -15.53 1.30
N TYR A 147 2.13 -14.40 1.11
CA TYR A 147 2.64 -13.09 1.52
C TYR A 147 2.58 -12.95 3.03
N LYS A 148 3.75 -12.81 3.66
CA LYS A 148 3.93 -12.54 5.10
C LYS A 148 3.09 -13.52 5.96
N LYS A 149 2.04 -13.04 6.63
CA LYS A 149 1.15 -13.83 7.49
C LYS A 149 -0.17 -14.12 6.77
N GLU A 150 -0.12 -15.04 5.81
CA GLU A 150 -1.27 -15.46 4.99
C GLU A 150 -2.02 -14.32 4.25
N GLY A 151 -1.28 -13.30 3.82
CA GLY A 151 -1.82 -12.12 3.14
C GLY A 151 -1.87 -10.86 4.02
N PHE A 152 -1.70 -11.00 5.33
CA PHE A 152 -1.55 -9.87 6.25
C PHE A 152 -0.09 -9.47 6.43
N SER A 153 0.16 -8.15 6.48
CA SER A 153 1.49 -7.59 6.74
C SER A 153 1.64 -7.07 8.17
N TYR A 154 0.66 -6.30 8.64
CA TYR A 154 0.62 -5.73 9.97
C TYR A 154 -0.83 -5.52 10.40
N ILE A 155 -1.00 -5.18 11.68
CA ILE A 155 -2.29 -4.81 12.24
C ILE A 155 -2.11 -3.48 12.96
N PHE A 156 -2.92 -2.50 12.57
CA PHE A 156 -3.04 -1.25 13.30
C PHE A 156 -4.15 -1.38 14.34
N SER A 157 -4.02 -0.71 15.48
CA SER A 157 -5.03 -0.74 16.53
C SER A 157 -5.39 0.66 16.95
N LEU A 158 -6.69 0.92 17.00
CA LEU A 158 -7.30 2.12 17.53
C LEU A 158 -7.87 1.79 18.91
N TYR A 159 -7.54 2.60 19.91
CA TYR A 159 -8.10 2.50 21.25
C TYR A 159 -9.34 3.37 21.35
N HIS A 160 -10.46 2.80 21.79
CA HIS A 160 -11.64 3.56 22.17
C HIS A 160 -11.78 3.51 23.67
N ILE A 161 -11.74 4.66 24.31
CA ILE A 161 -11.68 4.78 25.77
C ILE A 161 -12.82 5.68 26.22
N ILE A 162 -13.69 5.14 27.07
CA ILE A 162 -14.78 5.90 27.68
C ILE A 162 -14.41 6.19 29.13
N SER A 163 -14.23 7.47 29.44
CA SER A 163 -13.75 7.95 30.74
C SER A 163 -14.49 9.22 31.15
N ASN A 164 -14.78 9.35 32.45
CA ASN A 164 -15.36 10.58 33.01
C ASN A 164 -14.39 11.78 32.94
N CYS A 165 -13.11 11.53 32.66
CA CYS A 165 -12.11 12.56 32.37
C CYS A 165 -11.49 12.25 31.01
N TYR A 166 -11.88 13.02 29.97
CA TYR A 166 -11.36 12.87 28.61
C TYR A 166 -10.06 13.65 28.36
N LYS A 167 -9.71 14.58 29.26
CA LYS A 167 -8.43 15.32 29.24
C LYS A 167 -7.39 14.52 30.02
N LEU A 168 -6.61 13.70 29.30
CA LEU A 168 -5.53 12.86 29.85
C LEU A 168 -4.15 13.55 29.82
N GLU A 169 -4.12 14.90 29.79
CA GLU A 169 -2.86 15.65 29.69
C GLU A 169 -1.88 15.28 30.81
N ASN A 170 -0.64 14.96 30.44
CA ASN A 170 0.45 14.57 31.34
C ASN A 170 0.24 13.27 32.14
N ASP A 171 -0.67 12.40 31.70
CA ASP A 171 -0.78 11.06 32.27
C ASP A 171 0.41 10.19 31.80
N LYS A 172 1.29 9.84 32.74
CA LYS A 172 2.48 9.01 32.50
C LYS A 172 2.13 7.65 31.93
N SER A 173 1.08 6.98 32.42
CA SER A 173 0.74 5.64 31.94
C SER A 173 0.06 5.71 30.57
N PHE A 174 -0.68 6.78 30.28
CA PHE A 174 -1.20 7.03 28.93
C PHE A 174 -0.11 7.39 27.92
N ASP A 175 0.89 8.21 28.30
CA ASP A 175 2.06 8.47 27.45
C ASP A 175 2.80 7.18 27.11
N MET A 176 2.94 6.25 28.07
CA MET A 176 3.53 4.93 27.82
C MET A 176 2.67 4.02 26.93
N LEU A 177 1.34 4.14 26.96
CA LEU A 177 0.45 3.41 26.04
C LEU A 177 0.63 3.87 24.59
N MET A 178 0.84 5.18 24.40
CA MET A 178 1.04 5.79 23.09
C MET A 178 2.50 5.69 22.62
N ASN A 179 3.45 5.59 23.55
CA ASN A 179 4.88 5.42 23.29
C ASN A 179 5.42 4.12 23.92
N PRO A 180 5.05 2.94 23.40
CA PRO A 180 5.23 1.67 24.12
C PRO A 180 6.65 1.10 24.11
N THR A 181 7.70 1.90 23.96
CA THR A 181 9.09 1.43 23.84
C THR A 181 9.53 0.56 25.03
N ILE A 182 9.07 0.91 26.24
CA ILE A 182 9.37 0.17 27.48
C ILE A 182 8.48 -1.06 27.63
N ILE A 183 7.20 -0.95 27.28
CA ILE A 183 6.19 -2.00 27.50
C ILE A 183 6.02 -2.93 26.29
N ASN A 184 6.80 -2.75 25.23
CA ASN A 184 6.71 -3.51 23.97
C ASN A 184 6.83 -5.04 24.11
N LYS A 185 7.32 -5.54 25.24
CA LYS A 185 7.44 -6.98 25.54
C LYS A 185 6.55 -7.42 26.70
N ILE A 186 5.48 -6.67 26.99
CA ILE A 186 4.53 -7.00 28.07
C ILE A 186 3.89 -8.38 27.89
N TYR A 187 3.87 -8.94 26.67
CA TYR A 187 3.41 -10.30 26.44
C TYR A 187 4.31 -11.37 27.10
N ASN A 188 5.60 -11.10 27.32
CA ASN A 188 6.51 -12.03 27.96
C ASN A 188 6.58 -11.80 29.48
N GLN A 189 5.97 -12.71 30.24
CA GLN A 189 5.90 -12.66 31.71
C GLN A 189 7.28 -12.59 32.38
N GLU A 190 8.30 -13.24 31.82
CA GLU A 190 9.66 -13.20 32.36
C GLU A 190 10.26 -11.79 32.37
N GLN A 191 9.73 -10.89 31.53
CA GLN A 191 10.23 -9.52 31.40
C GLN A 191 9.49 -8.53 32.29
N TRP A 192 8.42 -8.93 32.98
CA TRP A 192 7.58 -8.01 33.75
C TRP A 192 8.35 -7.26 34.83
N ASN A 193 9.22 -7.94 35.57
CA ASN A 193 10.07 -7.29 36.58
C ASN A 193 10.99 -6.22 35.97
N SER A 194 11.54 -6.49 34.77
CA SER A 194 12.36 -5.51 34.05
C SER A 194 11.51 -4.33 33.56
N ILE A 195 10.30 -4.58 33.07
CA ILE A 195 9.37 -3.54 32.61
C ILE A 195 9.00 -2.63 33.79
N ILE A 196 8.67 -3.18 34.96
CA ILE A 196 8.37 -2.42 36.19
C ILE A 196 9.52 -1.49 36.56
N SER A 197 10.76 -2.01 36.57
CA SER A 197 11.94 -1.19 36.89
C SER A 197 12.13 -0.02 35.90
N LYS A 198 11.81 -0.23 34.62
CA LYS A 198 11.92 0.80 33.58
C LYS A 198 10.78 1.81 33.64
N ILE A 199 9.56 1.41 34.01
CA ILE A 199 8.42 2.31 34.23
C ILE A 199 8.78 3.36 35.30
N GLN A 200 9.44 2.94 36.38
CA GLN A 200 9.85 3.86 37.46
C GLN A 200 10.79 4.96 36.94
N MET A 201 11.69 4.63 36.02
CA MET A 201 12.65 5.56 35.42
C MET A 201 12.13 6.28 34.17
N TYR A 202 10.88 6.04 33.76
CA TYR A 202 10.33 6.63 32.55
C TYR A 202 10.08 8.13 32.69
N ASN A 203 10.62 8.87 31.72
CA ASN A 203 10.36 10.30 31.52
C ASN A 203 9.34 10.47 30.40
N ILE A 204 8.36 11.34 30.62
CA ILE A 204 7.29 11.62 29.67
C ILE A 204 7.91 12.21 28.39
N HIS A 205 7.64 11.58 27.25
CA HIS A 205 8.08 12.07 25.94
C HIS A 205 7.05 12.97 25.28
N GLY A 206 5.78 12.84 25.69
CA GLY A 206 4.66 13.60 25.16
C GLY A 206 3.99 12.86 23.99
N PHE A 207 2.74 13.22 23.78
CA PHE A 207 1.90 12.73 22.69
C PHE A 207 1.09 13.88 22.11
N HIS A 208 0.67 13.75 20.86
CA HIS A 208 -0.20 14.74 20.25
C HIS A 208 -1.63 14.50 20.72
N ASN A 209 -2.15 15.41 21.54
CA ASN A 209 -3.54 15.39 22.00
C ASN A 209 -4.29 16.57 21.40
N ASN A 210 -5.37 16.29 20.66
CA ASN A 210 -6.22 17.31 20.08
C ASN A 210 -7.66 17.11 20.56
N GLU A 211 -8.29 18.20 20.98
CA GLU A 211 -9.72 18.23 21.21
C GLU A 211 -10.43 18.11 19.86
N PHE A 212 -11.26 17.09 19.70
CA PHE A 212 -12.00 16.84 18.45
C PHE A 212 -13.36 17.52 18.51
N ASN A 213 -14.07 17.31 19.62
CA ASN A 213 -15.27 18.03 20.02
C ASN A 213 -15.29 18.21 21.54
N ASN A 214 -16.32 18.89 22.06
CA ASN A 214 -16.46 19.20 23.50
C ASN A 214 -16.53 17.97 24.44
N SER A 215 -16.61 16.77 23.89
CA SER A 215 -16.79 15.49 24.60
C SER A 215 -15.79 14.42 24.18
N SER A 216 -14.89 14.71 23.24
CA SER A 216 -13.91 13.75 22.72
C SER A 216 -12.56 14.39 22.45
N ASN A 217 -11.53 13.72 22.95
CA ASN A 217 -10.13 14.00 22.67
C ASN A 217 -9.54 12.86 21.86
N ILE A 218 -8.68 13.22 20.93
CA ILE A 218 -7.98 12.26 20.10
C ILE A 218 -6.50 12.42 20.35
N THR A 219 -5.91 11.31 20.76
CA THR A 219 -4.47 11.20 20.90
C THR A 219 -3.91 10.37 19.77
N SER A 220 -2.86 10.86 19.14
CA SER A 220 -2.19 10.16 18.04
C SER A 220 -0.69 10.01 18.30
N SER A 221 -0.16 8.89 17.85
CA SER A 221 1.24 8.51 17.97
C SER A 221 1.59 7.57 16.82
N TRP A 222 2.88 7.33 16.61
CA TRP A 222 3.31 6.34 15.63
C TRP A 222 2.82 4.91 15.92
N ALA A 223 2.51 4.59 17.19
CA ALA A 223 2.16 3.23 17.59
C ALA A 223 0.64 2.96 17.60
N ALA A 224 -0.19 3.98 17.75
CA ALA A 224 -1.64 3.89 17.87
C ALA A 224 -2.32 5.25 17.79
N VAL A 225 -3.63 5.22 17.57
CA VAL A 225 -4.55 6.35 17.80
C VAL A 225 -5.54 5.97 18.90
N ALA A 226 -5.81 6.89 19.81
CA ALA A 226 -6.76 6.73 20.90
C ALA A 226 -7.87 7.78 20.76
N VAL A 227 -9.12 7.32 20.74
CA VAL A 227 -10.32 8.15 20.83
C VAL A 227 -10.82 8.06 22.26
N VAL A 228 -10.71 9.15 23.00
CA VAL A 228 -11.07 9.25 24.41
C VAL A 228 -12.32 10.11 24.54
N GLU A 229 -13.42 9.53 25.01
CA GLU A 229 -14.72 10.19 25.06
C GLU A 229 -15.35 10.10 26.45
N GLU A 230 -16.20 11.07 26.80
CA GLU A 230 -17.05 10.95 28.00
C GLU A 230 -18.18 9.94 27.82
N LYS A 231 -18.72 9.86 26.61
CA LYS A 231 -19.78 8.95 26.17
C LYS A 231 -19.55 8.58 24.71
N GLU A 232 -20.06 7.43 24.29
CA GLU A 232 -19.98 7.01 22.88
C GLU A 232 -20.56 8.10 21.96
N SER A 233 -19.75 8.54 21.01
CA SER A 233 -20.15 9.51 20.00
C SER A 233 -19.77 9.05 18.59
N GLU A 234 -20.15 9.82 17.58
CA GLU A 234 -19.77 9.56 16.18
C GLU A 234 -18.27 9.78 15.91
N SER A 235 -17.50 10.32 16.87
CA SER A 235 -16.06 10.57 16.72
C SER A 235 -15.31 9.29 16.37
N LEU A 236 -15.61 8.18 17.06
CA LEU A 236 -14.98 6.89 16.76
C LEU A 236 -15.17 6.48 15.31
N THR A 237 -16.40 6.56 14.79
CA THR A 237 -16.71 6.20 13.41
C THR A 237 -15.96 7.08 12.42
N ARG A 238 -15.91 8.39 12.68
CA ARG A 238 -15.23 9.35 11.80
C ARG A 238 -13.71 9.17 11.77
N ILE A 239 -13.09 8.86 12.91
CA ILE A 239 -11.66 8.53 12.98
C ILE A 239 -11.38 7.16 12.35
N LEU A 240 -12.28 6.20 12.56
CA LEU A 240 -12.16 4.89 11.95
C LEU A 240 -12.18 4.96 10.42
N ASP A 241 -13.12 5.72 9.84
CA ASP A 241 -13.19 5.94 8.39
C ASP A 241 -11.89 6.56 7.85
N TYR A 242 -11.34 7.57 8.55
CA TYR A 242 -10.07 8.19 8.21
C TYR A 242 -8.89 7.21 8.26
N GLU A 243 -8.79 6.44 9.34
CA GLU A 243 -7.74 5.44 9.53
C GLU A 243 -7.84 4.28 8.52
N ILE A 244 -9.04 3.87 8.12
CA ILE A 244 -9.20 2.88 7.06
C ILE A 244 -8.54 3.36 5.77
N GLU A 245 -8.78 4.59 5.34
CA GLU A 245 -8.15 5.15 4.13
C GLU A 245 -6.64 5.33 4.29
N LEU A 246 -6.19 5.84 5.43
CA LEU A 246 -4.79 6.11 5.69
C LEU A 246 -3.95 4.83 5.77
N GLN A 247 -4.40 3.84 6.55
CA GLN A 247 -3.70 2.56 6.71
C GLN A 247 -3.73 1.75 5.41
N ALA A 248 -4.83 1.77 4.66
CA ALA A 248 -4.88 1.12 3.37
C ALA A 248 -3.93 1.75 2.35
N SER A 249 -3.82 3.08 2.34
CA SER A 249 -2.90 3.80 1.46
C SER A 249 -1.44 3.54 1.84
N TRP A 250 -1.12 3.58 3.14
CA TRP A 250 0.20 3.21 3.66
C TRP A 250 0.57 1.79 3.22
N PHE A 251 -0.35 0.85 3.40
CA PHE A 251 -0.13 -0.56 3.06
C PHE A 251 0.04 -0.78 1.55
N LEU A 252 -0.72 -0.07 0.71
CA LEU A 252 -0.50 -0.11 -0.72
C LEU A 252 0.93 0.30 -1.08
N PHE A 253 1.45 1.37 -0.47
CA PHE A 253 2.78 1.86 -0.80
C PHE A 253 3.85 0.85 -0.40
N ASP A 254 3.70 0.18 0.74
CA ASP A 254 4.54 -0.94 1.14
C ASP A 254 4.50 -2.08 0.11
N CYS A 255 3.30 -2.48 -0.32
CA CYS A 255 3.12 -3.49 -1.37
C CYS A 255 3.76 -3.07 -2.71
N LEU A 256 3.63 -1.82 -3.12
CA LEU A 256 4.23 -1.30 -4.35
C LEU A 256 5.76 -1.37 -4.28
N ILE A 257 6.36 -0.93 -3.17
CA ILE A 257 7.81 -1.02 -2.95
C ILE A 257 8.28 -2.47 -3.08
N GLU A 258 7.61 -3.42 -2.41
CA GLU A 258 7.98 -4.83 -2.48
C GLU A 258 7.86 -5.40 -3.89
N ASN A 259 6.76 -5.11 -4.61
CA ASN A 259 6.56 -5.60 -5.96
C ASN A 259 7.59 -5.00 -6.94
N ILE A 260 7.89 -3.70 -6.85
CA ILE A 260 8.90 -3.04 -7.72
C ILE A 260 10.29 -3.62 -7.47
N ASN A 261 10.63 -3.95 -6.22
CA ASN A 261 11.93 -4.52 -5.89
C ASN A 261 12.08 -5.98 -6.34
N LYS A 262 11.01 -6.77 -6.24
CA LYS A 262 11.03 -8.22 -6.52
C LYS A 262 10.65 -8.58 -7.96
N THR A 263 10.11 -7.64 -8.74
CA THR A 263 9.69 -7.89 -10.14
C THR A 263 10.40 -6.97 -11.12
N ASN A 264 10.71 -7.50 -12.31
CA ASN A 264 11.27 -6.71 -13.41
C ASN A 264 10.13 -6.02 -14.19
N MET A 265 9.70 -4.86 -13.69
CA MET A 265 8.65 -4.07 -14.34
C MET A 265 9.19 -3.33 -15.57
N THR A 266 8.36 -3.25 -16.61
CA THR A 266 8.57 -2.40 -17.79
C THR A 266 8.38 -0.92 -17.44
N ASN A 267 8.91 -0.01 -18.27
CA ASN A 267 8.69 1.44 -18.09
C ASN A 267 7.20 1.79 -18.01
N LEU A 268 6.36 1.18 -18.85
CA LEU A 268 4.91 1.39 -18.82
C LEU A 268 4.30 0.97 -17.48
N GLN A 269 4.69 -0.18 -16.94
CA GLN A 269 4.20 -0.64 -15.64
C GLN A 269 4.65 0.28 -14.51
N LEU A 270 5.91 0.72 -14.51
CA LEU A 270 6.43 1.67 -13.50
C LEU A 270 5.67 3.00 -13.54
N GLN A 271 5.40 3.53 -14.73
CA GLN A 271 4.61 4.75 -14.89
C GLN A 271 3.16 4.59 -14.38
N LYS A 272 2.54 3.42 -14.63
CA LYS A 272 1.22 3.11 -14.05
C LYS A 272 1.26 3.10 -12.52
N GLN A 273 2.27 2.48 -11.91
CA GLN A 273 2.41 2.50 -10.45
C GLN A 273 2.66 3.92 -9.90
N LYS A 274 3.45 4.74 -10.61
CA LYS A 274 3.65 6.16 -10.26
C LYS A 274 2.34 6.95 -10.33
N SER A 275 1.55 6.75 -11.38
CA SER A 275 0.24 7.39 -11.52
C SER A 275 -0.70 6.98 -10.38
N LEU A 276 -0.76 5.69 -10.04
CA LEU A 276 -1.57 5.19 -8.93
C LEU A 276 -1.15 5.83 -7.59
N ALA A 277 0.14 5.81 -7.27
CA ALA A 277 0.68 6.39 -6.04
C ALA A 277 0.42 7.90 -5.96
N THR A 278 0.51 8.61 -7.09
CA THR A 278 0.22 10.05 -7.17
C THR A 278 -1.25 10.34 -6.90
N ASN A 279 -2.17 9.60 -7.55
CA ASN A 279 -3.61 9.78 -7.35
C ASN A 279 -4.02 9.54 -5.90
N ILE A 280 -3.44 8.54 -5.24
CA ILE A 280 -3.75 8.24 -3.84
C ILE A 280 -3.18 9.30 -2.90
N SER A 281 -1.96 9.77 -3.17
CA SER A 281 -1.38 10.88 -2.41
C SER A 281 -2.24 12.14 -2.50
N LEU A 282 -2.78 12.43 -3.69
CA LEU A 282 -3.73 13.52 -3.90
C LEU A 282 -5.04 13.26 -3.13
N ASN A 283 -5.61 12.06 -3.22
CA ASN A 283 -6.83 11.71 -2.50
C ASN A 283 -6.68 11.93 -0.99
N ILE A 284 -5.58 11.47 -0.38
CA ILE A 284 -5.34 11.72 1.06
C ILE A 284 -5.24 13.22 1.35
N SER A 285 -4.54 13.98 0.50
CA SER A 285 -4.45 15.43 0.68
C SER A 285 -5.80 16.14 0.57
N THR A 286 -6.74 15.59 -0.20
CA THR A 286 -8.10 16.12 -0.34
C THR A 286 -9.05 15.72 0.77
N ILE A 287 -8.70 14.73 1.61
CA ILE A 287 -9.53 14.36 2.77
C ILE A 287 -9.64 15.56 3.72
N LEU A 288 -8.60 16.38 3.86
CA LEU A 288 -8.63 17.64 4.60
C LEU A 288 -9.44 18.68 3.82
N THR A 289 -10.75 18.70 4.02
CA THR A 289 -11.65 19.61 3.29
C THR A 289 -11.80 20.98 3.97
N PRO A 290 -12.13 22.05 3.22
CA PRO A 290 -12.44 23.36 3.78
C PRO A 290 -13.67 23.38 4.71
N ASN A 291 -14.52 22.35 4.63
CA ASN A 291 -15.77 22.25 5.38
C ASN A 291 -15.60 21.61 6.76
N MET A 292 -14.37 21.19 7.12
CA MET A 292 -14.06 20.64 8.44
C MET A 292 -13.90 21.76 9.47
N SER A 293 -14.25 21.48 10.73
CA SER A 293 -13.89 22.40 11.81
C SER A 293 -12.37 22.46 11.99
N LEU A 294 -11.88 23.52 12.63
CA LEU A 294 -10.46 23.64 12.96
C LEU A 294 -9.98 22.49 13.86
N SER A 295 -10.82 22.04 14.80
CA SER A 295 -10.53 20.90 15.69
C SER A 295 -10.38 19.59 14.94
N GLU A 296 -11.29 19.30 14.01
CA GLU A 296 -11.23 18.13 13.14
C GLU A 296 -9.99 18.14 12.26
N LYS A 297 -9.71 19.30 11.64
CA LYS A 297 -8.54 19.46 10.78
C LYS A 297 -7.23 19.20 11.55
N ASN A 298 -7.04 19.85 12.71
CA ASN A 298 -5.84 19.66 13.53
C ASN A 298 -5.67 18.19 13.95
N THR A 299 -6.79 17.51 14.23
CA THR A 299 -6.78 16.11 14.61
C THR A 299 -6.34 15.21 13.46
N PHE A 300 -6.91 15.38 12.27
CA PHE A 300 -6.53 14.59 11.10
C PHE A 300 -5.11 14.87 10.65
N GLU A 301 -4.66 16.13 10.70
CA GLU A 301 -3.26 16.49 10.44
C GLU A 301 -2.31 15.79 11.43
N SER A 302 -2.65 15.76 12.71
CA SER A 302 -1.87 15.06 13.73
C SER A 302 -1.79 13.54 13.50
N ILE A 303 -2.90 12.90 13.14
CA ILE A 303 -2.91 11.47 12.78
C ILE A 303 -2.05 11.24 11.53
N TYR A 304 -2.19 12.08 10.50
CA TYR A 304 -1.40 11.99 9.28
C TYR A 304 0.10 12.09 9.55
N GLU A 305 0.53 13.09 10.33
CA GLU A 305 1.93 13.32 10.67
C GLU A 305 2.53 12.13 11.44
N THR A 306 1.78 11.55 12.36
CA THR A 306 2.25 10.45 13.21
C THR A 306 2.18 9.07 12.54
N SER A 307 1.34 8.89 11.50
CA SER A 307 1.18 7.62 10.78
C SER A 307 2.43 7.11 10.05
N GLY A 308 3.39 7.99 9.77
CA GLY A 308 4.56 7.67 8.94
C GLY A 308 4.24 7.50 7.45
N PHE A 309 3.04 7.86 6.98
CA PHE A 309 2.66 7.80 5.57
C PHE A 309 3.60 8.61 4.67
N LYS A 310 3.97 9.83 5.08
CA LYS A 310 4.88 10.69 4.31
C LYS A 310 6.24 10.03 4.06
N ILE A 311 6.77 9.30 5.06
CA ILE A 311 8.06 8.62 4.96
C ILE A 311 8.00 7.50 3.90
N ILE A 312 6.93 6.69 3.90
CA ILE A 312 6.79 5.61 2.92
C ILE A 312 6.48 6.14 1.52
N GLN A 313 5.74 7.25 1.44
CA GLN A 313 5.49 8.01 0.22
C GLN A 313 6.80 8.45 -0.43
N ASP A 314 7.64 9.18 0.30
CA ASP A 314 8.92 9.67 -0.21
C ASP A 314 9.81 8.53 -0.68
N LYS A 315 9.86 7.44 0.09
CA LYS A 315 10.61 6.22 -0.27
C LYS A 315 10.13 5.60 -1.58
N LEU A 316 8.81 5.48 -1.78
CA LEU A 316 8.24 4.91 -3.00
C LEU A 316 8.52 5.80 -4.22
N PHE A 317 8.35 7.12 -4.08
CA PHE A 317 8.60 8.05 -5.18
C PHE A 317 10.07 8.05 -5.62
N LEU A 318 11.02 8.06 -4.69
CA LEU A 318 12.45 7.93 -4.98
C LEU A 318 12.76 6.62 -5.71
N LEU A 319 12.18 5.50 -5.26
CA LEU A 319 12.37 4.20 -5.89
C LEU A 319 11.82 4.19 -7.32
N LEU A 320 10.62 4.72 -7.53
CA LEU A 320 9.99 4.80 -8.85
C LEU A 320 10.81 5.66 -9.81
N GLU A 321 11.25 6.84 -9.38
CA GLU A 321 12.05 7.75 -10.21
C GLU A 321 13.36 7.10 -10.64
N ASN A 322 14.05 6.44 -9.71
CA ASN A 322 15.27 5.70 -10.00
C ASN A 322 15.01 4.58 -11.03
N LYS A 323 14.00 3.73 -10.80
CA LYS A 323 13.69 2.59 -11.69
C LYS A 323 13.23 3.04 -13.08
N ILE A 324 12.45 4.11 -13.15
CA ILE A 324 12.01 4.73 -14.41
C ILE A 324 13.22 5.28 -15.18
N ALA A 325 14.11 6.02 -14.52
CA ALA A 325 15.32 6.56 -15.16
C ALA A 325 16.19 5.44 -15.75
N ILE A 326 16.38 4.35 -15.00
CA ILE A 326 17.11 3.16 -15.49
C ILE A 326 16.39 2.52 -16.70
N ALA A 327 15.06 2.41 -16.66
CA ALA A 327 14.29 1.84 -17.77
C ALA A 327 14.36 2.71 -19.02
N ILE A 328 14.31 4.04 -18.88
CA ILE A 328 14.48 5.00 -19.97
C ILE A 328 15.88 4.91 -20.56
N ALA A 329 16.93 4.87 -19.72
CA ALA A 329 18.31 4.71 -20.19
C ALA A 329 18.48 3.44 -21.03
N LYS A 330 17.91 2.31 -20.58
CA LYS A 330 17.91 1.05 -21.34
C LYS A 330 17.13 1.14 -22.67
N LEU A 331 16.02 1.88 -22.70
CA LEU A 331 15.26 2.09 -23.94
C LEU A 331 16.04 2.96 -24.93
N ASN A 332 16.69 4.03 -24.46
CA ASN A 332 17.52 4.91 -25.27
C ASN A 332 18.73 4.16 -25.85
N GLU A 333 19.37 3.29 -25.06
CA GLU A 333 20.47 2.44 -25.55
C GLU A 333 20.01 1.50 -26.67
N LYS A 334 18.83 0.86 -26.50
CA LYS A 334 18.24 0.00 -27.55
C LYS A 334 17.88 0.80 -28.80
N GLN A 335 17.28 1.98 -28.65
CA GLN A 335 16.96 2.86 -29.77
C GLN A 335 18.21 3.30 -30.53
N SER A 336 19.30 3.61 -29.84
CA SER A 336 20.59 3.93 -30.48
C SER A 336 21.10 2.76 -31.32
N ARG A 337 21.06 1.53 -30.77
CA ARG A 337 21.43 0.31 -31.51
C ARG A 337 20.54 0.06 -32.72
N TYR A 338 19.23 0.21 -32.59
CA TYR A 338 18.32 0.08 -33.72
C TYR A 338 18.54 1.17 -34.77
N ALA A 339 18.83 2.40 -34.37
CA ALA A 339 19.14 3.48 -35.30
C ALA A 339 20.41 3.20 -36.11
N ILE A 340 21.44 2.59 -35.50
CA ILE A 340 22.65 2.12 -36.21
C ILE A 340 22.27 1.05 -37.24
N ILE A 341 21.48 0.05 -36.84
CA ILE A 341 21.06 -1.06 -37.72
C ILE A 341 20.23 -0.52 -38.90
N THR A 342 19.28 0.38 -38.64
CA THR A 342 18.45 0.98 -39.69
C THR A 342 19.29 1.79 -40.68
N GLU A 343 20.28 2.55 -40.21
CA GLU A 343 21.20 3.28 -41.11
C GLU A 343 22.04 2.33 -41.97
N ILE A 344 22.52 1.21 -41.42
CA ILE A 344 23.24 0.19 -42.19
C ILE A 344 22.32 -0.42 -43.27
N PHE A 345 21.07 -0.74 -42.94
CA PHE A 345 20.10 -1.24 -43.92
C PHE A 345 19.77 -0.21 -45.00
N LEU A 346 19.64 1.08 -44.65
CA LEU A 346 19.42 2.15 -45.62
C LEU A 346 20.59 2.23 -46.61
N VAL A 347 21.84 2.17 -46.14
CA VAL A 347 23.01 2.11 -47.03
C VAL A 347 22.93 0.89 -47.94
N LEU A 348 22.63 -0.29 -47.41
CA LEU A 348 22.50 -1.50 -48.22
C LEU A 348 21.42 -1.35 -49.31
N PHE A 349 20.23 -0.86 -48.95
CA PHE A 349 19.15 -0.63 -49.92
C PHE A 349 19.56 0.38 -50.99
N THR A 350 20.21 1.49 -50.62
CA THR A 350 20.67 2.47 -51.62
C THR A 350 21.68 1.87 -52.59
N LEU A 351 22.62 1.04 -52.11
CA LEU A 351 23.60 0.36 -52.96
C LEU A 351 22.91 -0.62 -53.93
N VAL A 352 21.95 -1.41 -53.44
CA VAL A 352 21.16 -2.32 -54.29
C VAL A 352 20.33 -1.55 -55.33
N SER A 353 19.71 -0.43 -54.95
CA SER A 353 18.90 0.39 -55.87
C SER A 353 19.74 1.07 -56.96
N ILE A 354 21.01 1.38 -56.69
CA ILE A 354 21.93 2.03 -57.65
C ILE A 354 22.62 0.99 -58.55
N TYR A 355 22.66 -0.28 -58.14
CA TYR A 355 23.32 -1.35 -58.88
C TYR A 355 22.79 -1.52 -60.32
N GLU A 356 21.47 -1.61 -60.48
CA GLU A 356 20.85 -1.84 -61.80
C GLU A 356 21.05 -0.65 -62.77
N PRO A 357 20.87 0.62 -62.34
CA PRO A 357 21.28 1.79 -63.12
C PRO A 357 22.76 1.79 -63.54
N LEU A 358 23.67 1.45 -62.62
CA LEU A 358 25.11 1.40 -62.91
C LEU A 358 25.45 0.28 -63.90
N ARG A 359 24.84 -0.89 -63.74
CA ARG A 359 25.01 -2.03 -64.65
C ARG A 359 24.54 -1.69 -66.06
N ASN A 360 23.41 -1.00 -66.19
CA ASN A 360 22.87 -0.57 -67.49
C ASN A 360 23.77 0.46 -68.19
N LEU A 361 24.46 1.33 -67.43
CA LEU A 361 25.47 2.25 -67.97
C LEU A 361 26.73 1.55 -68.50
N ILE A 362 27.07 0.37 -68.00
CA ILE A 362 28.34 -0.34 -68.28
C ILE A 362 28.19 -1.40 -69.41
N ASN A 363 27.13 -1.33 -70.22
CA ASN A 363 26.81 -2.27 -71.31
C ASN A 363 26.52 -3.72 -70.82
N GLY A 364 25.41 -3.88 -70.09
CA GLY A 364 24.37 -4.94 -70.24
C GLY A 364 24.69 -6.44 -70.26
N GLU A 365 25.88 -6.90 -70.64
CA GLU A 365 26.25 -8.32 -70.68
C GLU A 365 26.97 -8.73 -69.39
N ILE A 366 26.55 -9.84 -68.78
CA ILE A 366 27.16 -10.39 -67.57
C ILE A 366 28.61 -10.79 -67.90
N LYS A 367 29.57 -9.93 -67.56
CA LYS A 367 31.01 -10.15 -67.70
C LYS A 367 31.70 -9.90 -66.35
N THR A 368 33.00 -10.16 -66.30
CA THR A 368 33.90 -9.87 -65.17
C THR A 368 33.73 -8.47 -64.56
N SER A 369 33.17 -7.51 -65.31
CA SER A 369 32.73 -6.18 -64.85
C SER A 369 31.69 -6.21 -63.73
N ASP A 370 30.75 -7.16 -63.70
CA ASP A 370 29.73 -7.27 -62.64
C ASP A 370 30.37 -7.70 -61.31
N ILE A 371 31.39 -8.55 -61.35
CA ILE A 371 32.17 -8.98 -60.17
C ILE A 371 32.95 -7.79 -59.60
N ILE A 372 33.57 -6.98 -60.47
CA ILE A 372 34.29 -5.77 -60.06
C ILE A 372 33.33 -4.74 -59.44
N LEU A 373 32.18 -4.51 -60.06
CA LEU A 373 31.16 -3.57 -59.56
C LEU A 373 30.61 -4.02 -58.19
N ALA A 374 30.30 -5.32 -58.03
CA ALA A 374 29.85 -5.89 -56.76
C ALA A 374 30.94 -5.77 -55.67
N THR A 375 32.21 -5.96 -56.03
CA THR A 375 33.33 -5.81 -55.08
C THR A 375 33.48 -4.36 -54.61
N ILE A 376 33.37 -3.38 -55.53
CA ILE A 376 33.43 -1.95 -55.19
C ILE A 376 32.25 -1.56 -54.28
N MET A 377 31.04 -2.02 -54.59
CA MET A 377 29.83 -1.79 -53.77
C MET A 377 29.99 -2.40 -52.36
N LEU A 378 30.58 -3.58 -52.25
CA LEU A 378 30.84 -4.24 -50.97
C LEU A 378 31.88 -3.48 -50.13
N ILE A 379 32.96 -2.98 -50.76
CA ILE A 379 33.96 -2.13 -50.08
C ILE A 379 33.31 -0.83 -49.57
N LEU A 380 32.50 -0.17 -50.41
CA LEU A 380 31.75 1.03 -50.03
C LEU A 380 30.80 0.74 -48.85
N PHE A 381 30.09 -0.39 -48.89
CA PHE A 381 29.21 -0.81 -47.79
C PHE A 381 29.98 -0.97 -46.47
N VAL A 382 31.13 -1.65 -46.49
CA VAL A 382 31.96 -1.87 -45.29
C VAL A 382 32.47 -0.53 -44.74
N ILE A 383 32.94 0.36 -45.59
CA ILE A 383 33.45 1.69 -45.19
C ILE A 383 32.31 2.52 -44.57
N CYS A 384 31.17 2.64 -45.25
CA CYS A 384 30.02 3.39 -44.75
C CYS A 384 29.49 2.83 -43.43
N SER A 385 29.39 1.49 -43.32
CA SER A 385 28.97 0.82 -42.08
C SER A 385 29.94 1.09 -40.92
N TYR A 386 31.25 1.08 -41.19
CA TYR A 386 32.28 1.40 -40.20
C TYR A 386 32.17 2.86 -39.71
N PHE A 387 31.98 3.82 -40.61
CA PHE A 387 31.78 5.24 -40.24
C PHE A 387 30.51 5.46 -39.42
N ILE A 388 29.40 4.79 -39.76
CA ILE A 388 28.14 4.87 -39.02
C ILE A 388 28.31 4.38 -37.59
N VAL A 389 28.96 3.24 -37.40
CA VAL A 389 29.21 2.67 -36.06
C VAL A 389 30.11 3.61 -35.24
N ARG A 390 31.19 4.13 -35.83
CA ARG A 390 32.14 5.00 -35.14
C ARG A 390 31.56 6.38 -34.76
N LYS A 391 30.57 6.88 -35.50
CA LYS A 391 29.92 8.17 -35.21
C LYS A 391 28.95 8.11 -34.01
N LYS A 392 28.43 6.91 -33.69
CA LYS A 392 27.38 6.72 -32.67
C LYS A 392 27.84 6.00 -31.40
N GLN A 393 29.09 5.52 -31.38
CA GLN A 393 29.84 5.22 -30.14
C GLN A 393 30.39 6.51 -29.56
#